data_AF-A0A1F6V5G7-F1
#
_entry.id   AF-A0A1F6V5G7-F1
#
_cell.length_a   1.000
_cell.length_b   1.000
_cell.length_c   1.000
_cell.angle_alpha   90.00
_cell.angle_beta   90.00
_cell.angle_gamma   90.00
#
_symmetry.space_group_name_H-M   'P 1'
#
loop_
_entity.id
_entity.type
_entity.pdbx_description
1 polymer ?
#
loop_
_entity_poly.entity_id
_entity_poly.type
_entity_poly.pdbx_seq_one_letter_code
_entity_poly.pdbx_strand_id
1 'polypeptide(L)'
;MKNLIKVLVFLAILGVVWYQFGGAILSRFLSCKNPIVYTLGAFDTKFGISQKYFLSALADAEAIWEKPFGKELFAYKTDEKSDDSLKINLVYDYRQEATSKLASLGIVVEDSRDSYESLKSKLTVLKTEYEKAKNAFDGQVKIFNQKQLAYEEEVMSWNKKRGGLRKINTTSLNRNVWR
;
A
#
# COMPACT_ATOMS: atom_id res chain seq x y z
N MET A 1 -31.50 -46.73 -50.70
CA MET A 1 -32.15 -45.62 -49.95
C MET A 1 -31.88 -45.65 -48.44
N LYS A 2 -32.09 -46.76 -47.72
CA LYS A 2 -31.88 -46.81 -46.25
C LYS A 2 -30.46 -46.42 -45.79
N ASN A 3 -29.42 -46.78 -46.56
CA ASN A 3 -28.03 -46.43 -46.23
C ASN A 3 -27.75 -44.94 -46.45
N LEU A 4 -28.43 -44.32 -47.43
CA LEU A 4 -28.31 -42.89 -47.74
C LEU A 4 -28.98 -42.04 -46.65
N ILE A 5 -30.14 -42.48 -46.15
CA ILE A 5 -30.83 -41.83 -45.02
C ILE A 5 -29.98 -41.90 -43.74
N LYS A 6 -29.35 -43.06 -43.46
CA LYS A 6 -28.45 -43.19 -42.30
C LYS A 6 -27.25 -42.24 -42.37
N VAL A 7 -26.67 -42.05 -43.56
CA VAL A 7 -25.55 -41.12 -43.78
C VAL A 7 -26.01 -39.68 -43.55
N LEU A 8 -27.18 -39.29 -44.07
CA LEU A 8 -27.72 -37.94 -43.87
C LEU A 8 -28.04 -37.65 -42.40
N VAL A 9 -28.59 -38.61 -41.67
CA VAL A 9 -28.86 -38.48 -40.23
C VAL A 9 -27.55 -38.33 -39.45
N PHE A 10 -26.50 -39.09 -39.80
CA PHE A 10 -25.19 -38.94 -39.18
C PHE A 10 -24.57 -37.56 -39.42
N LEU A 11 -24.66 -37.05 -40.65
CA LEU A 11 -24.16 -35.71 -40.99
C LEU A 11 -24.94 -34.60 -40.27
N ALA A 12 -26.25 -34.75 -40.14
CA ALA A 12 -27.07 -33.81 -39.37
C ALA A 12 -26.69 -33.81 -37.88
N ILE A 13 -26.47 -34.98 -37.28
CA ILE A 13 -26.03 -35.08 -35.88
C ILE A 13 -24.64 -34.46 -35.71
N LEU A 14 -23.69 -34.74 -36.61
CA LEU A 14 -22.36 -34.13 -36.60
C LEU A 14 -22.43 -32.61 -36.76
N GLY A 15 -23.32 -32.10 -37.61
CA GLY A 15 -23.56 -30.67 -37.78
C GLY A 15 -24.10 -30.01 -36.51
N VAL A 16 -25.06 -30.65 -35.82
CA VAL A 16 -25.62 -30.14 -34.55
C VAL A 16 -24.57 -30.19 -33.43
N VAL A 17 -23.78 -31.27 -33.35
CA VAL A 17 -22.68 -31.39 -32.39
C VAL A 17 -21.60 -30.34 -32.66
N TRP A 18 -21.24 -30.10 -33.92
CA TRP A 18 -20.30 -29.03 -34.29
C TRP A 18 -20.87 -27.63 -33.99
N TYR A 19 -22.15 -27.39 -34.24
CA TYR A 19 -22.80 -26.12 -33.92
C TYR A 19 -22.82 -25.84 -32.41
N GLN A 20 -23.08 -26.87 -31.58
CA GLN A 20 -23.11 -26.71 -30.12
C GLN A 20 -21.72 -26.72 -29.45
N PHE A 21 -20.77 -27.51 -29.96
CA PHE A 21 -19.49 -27.76 -29.29
C PHE A 21 -18.25 -27.34 -30.09
N GLY A 22 -18.40 -26.92 -31.35
CA GLY A 22 -17.30 -26.53 -32.23
C GLY A 22 -16.52 -25.33 -31.70
N GLY A 23 -17.21 -24.35 -31.09
CA GLY A 23 -16.55 -23.20 -30.47
C GLY A 23 -15.61 -23.58 -29.32
N ALA A 24 -16.01 -24.54 -28.47
CA ALA A 24 -15.21 -25.02 -27.33
C ALA A 24 -14.03 -25.90 -27.74
N ILE A 25 -14.19 -26.67 -28.84
CA ILE A 25 -13.11 -27.45 -29.43
C ILE A 25 -12.10 -26.51 -30.09
N LEU A 26 -12.57 -25.57 -30.91
CA LEU A 26 -11.72 -24.63 -31.63
C LEU A 26 -10.97 -23.69 -30.67
N SER A 27 -11.60 -23.23 -29.59
CA SER A 27 -10.94 -22.39 -28.58
C SER A 27 -9.82 -23.11 -27.84
N ARG A 28 -9.99 -24.40 -27.50
CA ARG A 28 -8.93 -25.23 -26.88
C ARG A 28 -7.70 -25.41 -27.78
N PHE A 29 -7.89 -25.44 -29.10
CA PHE A 29 -6.79 -25.61 -30.06
C PHE A 29 -6.23 -24.28 -30.58
N LEU A 30 -6.95 -23.15 -30.43
CA LEU A 30 -6.57 -21.82 -30.92
C LEU A 30 -6.44 -20.77 -29.81
N SER A 31 -6.12 -21.18 -28.57
CA SER A 31 -5.96 -20.27 -27.41
C SER A 31 -4.96 -19.12 -27.61
N CYS A 32 -4.13 -19.14 -28.66
CA CYS A 32 -3.16 -18.08 -28.99
C CYS A 32 -3.58 -17.16 -30.15
N LYS A 33 -4.86 -17.17 -30.56
CA LYS A 33 -5.34 -16.28 -31.64
C LYS A 33 -5.90 -14.95 -31.17
N ASN A 34 -6.39 -14.86 -29.94
CA ASN A 34 -7.01 -13.64 -29.43
C ASN A 34 -6.11 -13.03 -28.34
N PRO A 35 -5.91 -11.70 -28.33
CA PRO A 35 -5.14 -11.03 -27.30
C PRO A 35 -5.82 -11.15 -25.94
N ILE A 36 -5.02 -11.18 -24.87
CA ILE A 36 -5.49 -11.11 -23.49
C ILE A 36 -5.95 -9.68 -23.24
N VAL A 37 -7.26 -9.52 -23.06
CA VAL A 37 -7.81 -8.21 -22.75
C VAL A 37 -7.51 -7.88 -21.30
N TYR A 38 -7.04 -6.65 -21.06
CA TYR A 38 -6.83 -6.14 -19.71
C TYR A 38 -7.47 -4.78 -19.51
N THR A 39 -7.83 -4.50 -18.26
CA THR A 39 -8.44 -3.26 -17.80
C THR A 39 -7.65 -2.71 -16.62
N LEU A 40 -7.79 -1.40 -16.39
CA LEU A 40 -7.21 -0.78 -15.22
C LEU A 40 -8.13 -1.01 -14.00
N GLY A 41 -7.57 -1.61 -12.95
CA GLY A 41 -8.24 -1.79 -11.67
C GLY A 41 -7.95 -0.65 -10.70
N ALA A 42 -7.61 -0.98 -9.45
CA ALA A 42 -7.23 -0.02 -8.43
C ALA A 42 -5.97 0.76 -8.85
N PHE A 43 -6.02 2.07 -8.73
CA PHE A 43 -4.90 2.96 -9.05
C PHE A 43 -4.60 3.85 -7.84
N ASP A 44 -3.49 3.59 -7.17
CA ASP A 44 -3.06 4.36 -6.02
C ASP A 44 -2.25 5.59 -6.45
N THR A 45 -2.75 6.77 -6.10
CA THR A 45 -2.12 8.06 -6.45
C THR A 45 -0.86 8.34 -5.62
N LYS A 46 -0.59 7.58 -4.55
CA LYS A 46 0.61 7.73 -3.70
C LYS A 46 1.92 7.47 -4.46
N PHE A 47 1.87 6.80 -5.61
CA PHE A 47 3.03 6.65 -6.48
C PHE A 47 3.46 7.97 -7.16
N GLY A 48 2.62 9.01 -7.15
CA GLY A 48 2.96 10.30 -7.75
C GLY A 48 3.05 10.30 -9.28
N ILE A 49 2.58 9.23 -9.94
CA ILE A 49 2.55 9.11 -11.40
C ILE A 49 1.14 9.33 -11.95
N SER A 50 1.05 9.81 -13.18
CA SER A 50 -0.23 9.93 -13.86
C SER A 50 -0.71 8.57 -14.39
N GLN A 51 -2.02 8.36 -14.43
CA GLN A 51 -2.61 7.18 -15.05
C GLN A 51 -2.21 7.05 -16.53
N LYS A 52 -2.09 8.17 -17.25
CA LYS A 52 -1.61 8.19 -18.64
C LYS A 52 -0.20 7.62 -18.76
N TYR A 53 0.70 8.03 -17.86
CA TYR A 53 2.06 7.50 -17.82
C TYR A 53 2.06 6.01 -17.50
N PHE A 54 1.25 5.58 -16.53
CA PHE A 54 1.12 4.17 -16.18
C PHE A 54 0.64 3.31 -17.36
N LEU A 55 -0.39 3.75 -18.10
CA LEU A 55 -0.86 3.07 -19.30
C LEU A 55 0.21 3.03 -20.41
N SER A 56 0.99 4.10 -20.57
CA SER A 56 2.12 4.10 -21.51
C SER A 56 3.17 3.06 -21.11
N ALA A 57 3.50 2.95 -19.83
CA ALA A 57 4.46 1.97 -19.34
C ALA A 57 3.96 0.53 -19.51
N LEU A 58 2.65 0.29 -19.42
CA LEU A 58 2.05 -1.01 -19.75
C LEU A 58 2.20 -1.33 -21.24
N ALA A 59 1.94 -0.37 -22.13
CA ALA A 59 2.16 -0.56 -23.57
C ALA A 59 3.64 -0.85 -23.90
N ASP A 60 4.57 -0.18 -23.22
CA ASP A 60 6.01 -0.47 -23.36
C ASP A 60 6.36 -1.89 -22.87
N ALA A 61 5.74 -2.34 -21.78
CA ALA A 61 5.91 -3.69 -21.26
C ALA A 61 5.34 -4.75 -22.23
N GLU A 62 4.18 -4.50 -22.84
CA GLU A 62 3.60 -5.36 -23.88
C GLU A 62 4.55 -5.49 -25.06
N ALA A 63 5.11 -4.37 -25.53
CA ALA A 63 5.99 -4.35 -26.68
C ALA A 63 7.25 -5.23 -26.51
N ILE A 64 7.72 -5.47 -25.28
CA ILE A 64 8.83 -6.40 -24.99
C ILE A 64 8.46 -7.82 -25.42
N TRP A 65 7.21 -8.23 -25.17
CA TRP A 65 6.70 -9.55 -25.53
C TRP A 65 6.19 -9.61 -26.96
N GLU A 66 5.59 -8.54 -27.48
CA GLU A 66 4.95 -8.57 -28.80
C GLU A 66 5.93 -8.43 -29.95
N LYS A 67 6.98 -7.61 -29.81
CA LYS A 67 7.97 -7.38 -30.89
C LYS A 67 8.65 -8.68 -31.35
N PRO A 68 9.15 -9.56 -30.46
CA PRO A 68 9.76 -10.83 -30.89
C PRO A 68 8.76 -11.82 -31.50
N PHE A 69 7.51 -11.81 -31.02
CA PHE A 69 6.47 -12.73 -31.46
C PHE A 69 5.70 -12.26 -32.70
N GLY A 70 5.81 -10.97 -33.05
CA GLY A 70 5.12 -10.36 -34.18
C GLY A 70 3.60 -10.43 -34.08
N LYS A 71 3.05 -10.44 -32.86
CA LYS A 71 1.63 -10.62 -32.57
C LYS A 71 1.19 -9.71 -31.44
N GLU A 72 -0.05 -9.24 -31.52
CA GLU A 72 -0.74 -8.59 -30.41
C GLU A 72 -1.15 -9.67 -29.40
N LEU A 73 -0.50 -9.65 -28.23
CA LEU A 73 -0.70 -10.58 -27.13
C LEU A 73 -1.60 -9.98 -26.05
N PHE A 74 -1.60 -8.66 -25.91
CA PHE A 74 -2.37 -7.95 -24.90
C PHE A 74 -3.16 -6.80 -25.55
N ALA A 75 -4.34 -6.50 -25.01
CA ALA A 75 -5.16 -5.39 -25.51
C ALA A 75 -5.81 -4.63 -24.36
N TYR A 76 -5.55 -3.32 -24.27
CA TYR A 76 -6.20 -2.46 -23.30
C TYR A 76 -7.65 -2.16 -23.70
N LYS A 77 -8.60 -2.35 -22.77
CA LYS A 77 -9.97 -1.87 -22.93
C LYS A 77 -10.46 -1.13 -21.70
N THR A 78 -11.20 -0.05 -21.90
CA THR A 78 -11.79 0.77 -20.83
C THR A 78 -13.15 0.24 -20.35
N ASP A 79 -13.87 -0.48 -21.23
CA ASP A 79 -15.30 -0.72 -21.07
C ASP A 79 -15.67 -2.19 -20.81
N GLU A 80 -14.69 -3.09 -20.72
CA GLU A 80 -14.95 -4.50 -20.42
C GLU A 80 -15.22 -4.71 -18.92
N LYS A 81 -16.53 -4.76 -18.60
CA LYS A 81 -17.03 -5.15 -17.26
C LYS A 81 -17.10 -6.67 -17.06
N SER A 82 -16.52 -7.46 -17.97
CA SER A 82 -16.51 -8.92 -17.89
C SER A 82 -15.48 -9.41 -16.87
N ASP A 83 -15.85 -10.43 -16.10
CA ASP A 83 -14.95 -11.21 -15.23
C ASP A 83 -13.78 -11.87 -16.01
N ASP A 84 -13.90 -11.95 -17.34
CA ASP A 84 -12.88 -12.49 -18.24
C ASP A 84 -11.73 -11.51 -18.58
N SER A 85 -11.78 -10.25 -18.11
CA SER A 85 -10.70 -9.27 -18.35
C SER A 85 -9.65 -9.29 -17.23
N LEU A 86 -8.37 -9.24 -17.61
CA LEU A 86 -7.26 -9.14 -16.65
C LEU A 86 -7.24 -7.75 -16.00
N LYS A 87 -7.44 -7.68 -14.68
CA LYS A 87 -7.37 -6.40 -13.95
C LYS A 87 -5.95 -6.11 -13.49
N ILE A 88 -5.36 -5.05 -14.02
CA ILE A 88 -4.05 -4.57 -13.58
C ILE A 88 -4.24 -3.49 -12.52
N ASN A 89 -3.73 -3.73 -11.31
CA ASN A 89 -3.83 -2.82 -10.18
C ASN A 89 -2.46 -2.20 -9.87
N LEU A 90 -2.43 -0.90 -9.60
CA LEU A 90 -1.30 -0.19 -9.01
C LEU A 90 -1.61 0.06 -7.53
N VAL A 91 -1.09 -0.80 -6.65
CA VAL A 91 -1.38 -0.78 -5.21
C VAL A 91 -0.14 -0.36 -4.43
N TYR A 92 -0.25 0.68 -3.62
CA TYR A 92 0.85 1.14 -2.77
C TYR A 92 0.83 0.37 -1.45
N ASP A 93 1.75 -0.59 -1.32
CA ASP A 93 1.87 -1.41 -0.11
C ASP A 93 2.90 -0.86 0.88
N TYR A 94 2.96 -1.47 2.07
CA TYR A 94 3.90 -1.08 3.13
C TYR A 94 5.37 -1.22 2.72
N ARG A 95 5.70 -2.08 1.74
CA ARG A 95 7.06 -2.24 1.25
C ARG A 95 7.46 -1.03 0.41
N GLN A 96 6.54 -0.52 -0.40
CA GLN A 96 6.74 0.72 -1.15
C GLN A 96 6.81 1.94 -0.24
N GLU A 97 6.03 1.95 0.85
CA GLU A 97 6.13 2.99 1.89
C GLU A 97 7.50 2.97 2.58
N ALA A 98 7.99 1.80 2.96
CA ALA A 98 9.30 1.64 3.57
C ALA A 98 10.41 2.09 2.62
N THR A 99 10.37 1.68 1.36
CA THR A 99 11.36 2.09 0.34
C THR A 99 11.31 3.59 0.06
N SER A 100 10.12 4.18 -0.05
CA SER A 100 9.96 5.63 -0.25
C SER A 100 10.48 6.43 0.95
N LYS A 101 10.23 5.94 2.17
CA LYS A 101 10.75 6.55 3.40
C LYS A 101 12.26 6.42 3.51
N LEU A 102 12.84 5.33 3.02
CA LEU A 102 14.30 5.19 2.93
C LEU A 102 14.88 6.14 1.87
N ALA A 103 14.24 6.25 0.70
CA ALA A 103 14.65 7.17 -0.35
C ALA A 103 14.59 8.64 0.10
N SER A 104 13.54 9.03 0.83
CA SER A 104 13.42 10.40 1.38
C SER A 104 14.46 10.72 2.45
N LEU A 105 15.03 9.70 3.10
CA LEU A 105 16.18 9.82 4.00
C LEU A 105 17.53 9.84 3.24
N GLY A 106 17.51 9.97 1.91
CA GLY A 106 18.71 9.98 1.06
C GLY A 106 19.38 8.61 0.94
N ILE A 107 18.62 7.52 1.16
CA ILE A 107 19.10 6.15 1.05
C ILE A 107 18.49 5.55 -0.23
N VAL A 108 19.23 5.64 -1.33
CA VAL A 108 18.93 4.88 -2.54
C VAL A 108 19.50 3.47 -2.36
N VAL A 109 18.63 2.48 -2.30
CA VAL A 109 19.05 1.07 -2.28
C VAL A 109 19.26 0.64 -3.72
N GLU A 110 20.47 0.82 -4.23
CA GLU A 110 20.91 0.13 -5.46
C GLU A 110 21.17 -1.35 -5.14
N ASP A 111 21.01 -2.24 -6.13
CA ASP A 111 21.11 -3.69 -5.96
C ASP A 111 22.59 -4.16 -5.83
N SER A 112 23.36 -3.50 -4.96
CA SER A 112 24.77 -3.75 -4.71
C SER A 112 25.03 -4.04 -3.22
N ARG A 113 25.97 -4.94 -2.94
CA ARG A 113 26.36 -5.28 -1.56
C ARG A 113 26.85 -4.06 -0.78
N ASP A 114 27.51 -3.12 -1.46
CA ASP A 114 28.04 -1.90 -0.84
C ASP A 114 26.92 -0.94 -0.41
N SER A 115 25.82 -0.87 -1.15
CA SER A 115 24.64 -0.09 -0.75
C SER A 115 24.02 -0.65 0.54
N TYR A 116 23.97 -1.98 0.67
CA TYR A 116 23.43 -2.66 1.84
C TYR A 116 24.29 -2.43 3.08
N GLU A 117 25.62 -2.58 2.96
CA GLU A 117 26.53 -2.33 4.09
C GLU A 117 26.53 -0.85 4.50
N SER A 118 26.43 0.08 3.54
CA SER A 118 26.27 1.51 3.80
C SER A 118 24.95 1.80 4.55
N LEU A 119 23.83 1.22 4.11
CA LEU A 119 22.54 1.36 4.78
C LEU A 119 22.58 0.78 6.20
N LYS A 120 23.17 -0.41 6.37
CA LYS A 120 23.34 -1.05 7.67
C LYS A 120 24.18 -0.20 8.62
N SER A 121 25.24 0.42 8.10
CA SER A 121 26.07 1.35 8.87
C SER A 121 25.27 2.58 9.32
N LYS A 122 24.57 3.25 8.39
CA LYS A 122 23.70 4.40 8.71
C LYS A 122 22.63 4.06 9.75
N LEU A 123 21.96 2.92 9.59
CA LEU A 123 20.94 2.45 10.53
C LEU A 123 21.54 2.19 11.91
N THR A 124 22.74 1.60 11.96
CA THR A 124 23.45 1.35 13.21
C THR A 124 23.79 2.67 13.91
N VAL A 125 24.33 3.66 13.18
CA VAL A 125 24.62 4.99 13.73
C VAL A 125 23.35 5.65 14.26
N LEU A 126 22.28 5.70 13.46
CA LEU A 126 21.03 6.32 13.86
C LEU A 126 20.41 5.66 15.09
N LYS A 127 20.51 4.32 15.19
CA LYS A 127 20.08 3.57 16.37
C LYS A 127 20.91 3.96 17.61
N THR A 128 22.23 4.07 17.47
CA THR A 128 23.08 4.49 18.59
C THR A 128 22.80 5.92 19.05
N GLU A 129 22.55 6.84 18.12
CA GLU A 129 22.17 8.22 18.44
C GLU A 129 20.81 8.29 19.14
N TYR A 130 19.83 7.53 18.66
CA TYR A 130 18.52 7.41 19.28
C TYR A 130 18.62 6.86 20.70
N GLU A 131 19.36 5.77 20.93
CA GLU A 131 19.55 5.20 22.27
C GLU A 131 20.23 6.19 23.22
N LYS A 132 21.23 6.95 22.73
CA LYS A 132 21.88 8.01 23.50
C LYS A 132 20.91 9.13 23.87
N ALA A 133 20.12 9.61 22.91
CA ALA A 133 19.12 10.66 23.14
C ALA A 133 18.04 10.19 24.13
N LYS A 134 17.57 8.95 23.99
CA LYS A 134 16.61 8.34 24.91
C LYS A 134 17.16 8.28 26.33
N ASN A 135 18.39 7.79 26.51
CA ASN A 135 19.00 7.71 27.84
C ASN A 135 19.19 9.09 28.48
N ALA A 136 19.57 10.10 27.69
CA ALA A 136 19.67 11.48 28.16
C ALA A 136 18.30 12.04 28.59
N PHE A 137 17.25 11.77 27.81
CA PHE A 137 15.88 12.16 28.13
C PHE A 137 15.39 11.47 29.42
N ASP A 138 15.56 10.15 29.53
CA ASP A 138 15.17 9.38 30.72
C ASP A 138 15.88 9.90 31.98
N GLY A 139 17.15 10.29 31.85
CA GLY A 139 17.91 10.95 32.91
C GLY A 139 17.30 12.29 33.34
N GLN A 140 16.90 13.13 32.36
CA GLN A 140 16.25 14.41 32.64
C GLN A 140 14.89 14.23 33.31
N VAL A 141 14.08 13.26 32.87
CA VAL A 141 12.80 12.92 33.49
C VAL A 141 13.00 12.50 34.95
N LYS A 142 14.02 11.68 35.23
CA LYS A 142 14.32 11.26 36.61
C LYS A 142 14.70 12.46 37.49
N ILE A 143 15.55 13.35 37.00
CA ILE A 143 15.95 14.56 37.73
C ILE A 143 14.74 15.48 37.97
N PHE A 144 13.90 15.66 36.95
CA PHE A 144 12.68 16.46 37.05
C PHE A 144 11.74 15.91 38.14
N ASN A 145 11.47 14.61 38.11
CA ASN A 145 10.60 13.95 39.10
C ASN A 145 11.17 14.07 40.53
N GLN A 146 12.49 13.94 40.70
CA GLN A 146 13.15 14.15 42.00
C GLN A 146 12.97 15.59 42.51
N LYS A 147 13.15 16.58 41.63
CA LYS A 147 12.94 17.99 41.96
C LYS A 147 11.48 18.28 42.30
N GLN A 148 10.55 17.67 41.58
CA GLN A 148 9.12 17.79 41.85
C GLN A 148 8.78 17.25 43.25
N LEU A 149 9.26 16.05 43.60
CA LEU A 149 9.03 15.46 44.92
C LEU A 149 9.63 16.32 46.04
N ALA A 150 10.86 16.81 45.87
CA ALA A 150 11.49 17.69 46.85
C ALA A 150 10.71 19.01 47.04
N TYR A 151 10.18 19.58 45.94
CA TYR A 151 9.34 20.76 45.99
C TYR A 151 8.00 20.49 46.68
N GLU A 152 7.36 19.35 46.40
CA GLU A 152 6.12 18.93 47.06
C GLU A 152 6.33 18.74 48.57
N GLU A 153 7.44 18.12 49.00
CA GLU A 153 7.83 18.00 50.40
C GLU A 153 8.09 19.36 51.06
N GLU A 154 8.79 20.26 50.37
CA GLU A 154 9.02 21.62 50.83
C GLU A 154 7.68 22.34 51.06
N VAL A 155 6.79 22.36 50.07
CA VAL A 155 5.46 22.98 50.16
C VAL A 155 4.64 22.37 51.30
N MET A 156 4.66 21.04 51.46
CA MET A 156 4.00 20.37 52.59
C MET A 156 4.58 20.81 53.94
N SER A 157 5.91 20.95 54.03
CA SER A 157 6.57 21.41 55.26
C SER A 157 6.20 22.86 55.60
N TRP A 158 6.12 23.75 54.59
CA TRP A 158 5.66 25.12 54.73
C TRP A 158 4.19 25.20 55.17
N ASN A 159 3.33 24.37 54.56
CA ASN A 159 1.92 24.27 54.91
C ASN A 159 1.72 23.75 56.35
N LYS A 160 2.54 22.80 56.79
CA LYS A 160 2.51 22.24 58.15
C LYS A 160 3.03 23.23 59.20
N LYS A 161 4.13 23.94 58.92
CA LYS A 161 4.71 24.96 59.83
C LYS A 161 3.83 26.20 59.95
N ARG A 162 3.07 26.54 58.90
CA ARG A 162 2.11 27.65 58.91
C ARG A 162 0.69 27.23 59.31
N GLY A 163 0.47 26.02 59.85
CA GLY A 163 -0.88 25.52 60.14
C GLY A 163 -1.74 26.55 60.87
N GLY A 164 -2.67 27.20 60.14
CA GLY A 164 -3.59 28.16 60.77
C GLY A 164 -3.99 29.44 60.04
N LEU A 165 -3.70 29.68 58.76
CA LEU A 165 -4.35 30.81 58.05
C LEU A 165 -4.97 30.40 56.72
N ARG A 166 -6.30 30.49 56.71
CA ARG A 166 -7.25 30.41 55.59
C ARG A 166 -7.49 29.01 55.00
N LYS A 167 -8.35 28.25 55.68
CA LYS A 167 -9.55 27.76 54.98
C LYS A 167 -10.27 29.00 54.45
N ILE A 168 -9.95 29.43 53.24
CA ILE A 168 -10.86 30.33 52.53
C ILE A 168 -12.06 29.47 52.24
N ASN A 169 -13.10 29.60 53.06
CA ASN A 169 -14.44 29.24 52.63
C ASN A 169 -14.64 29.92 51.28
N THR A 170 -14.73 29.14 50.20
CA THR A 170 -15.16 29.60 48.88
C THR A 170 -16.66 29.93 48.88
N THR A 171 -17.17 30.50 49.97
CA THR A 171 -18.57 30.84 50.17
C THR A 171 -18.66 32.35 50.28
N SER A 172 -19.23 32.94 49.24
CA SER A 172 -19.51 34.38 49.07
C SER A 172 -18.30 35.26 48.72
N LEU A 173 -18.12 35.50 47.41
CA LEU A 173 -17.90 36.84 46.84
C LEU A 173 -17.84 36.72 45.31
N ASN A 174 -18.98 36.42 44.70
CA ASN A 174 -19.31 37.03 43.42
C ASN A 174 -20.76 37.53 43.51
N ARG A 175 -20.91 38.64 44.23
CA ARG A 175 -22.09 39.50 44.13
C ARG A 175 -21.66 40.68 43.29
N ASN A 176 -22.09 40.66 42.04
CA ASN A 176 -22.38 41.81 41.20
C ASN A 176 -21.42 43.00 41.29
N VAL A 177 -20.40 43.01 40.43
CA VAL A 177 -19.89 44.26 39.87
C VAL A 177 -19.58 43.98 38.42
N TRP A 178 -20.56 44.19 37.53
CA TRP A 178 -20.42 44.95 36.28
C TRP A 178 -21.83 45.34 35.84
N ARG A 179 -22.02 46.66 35.88
CA ARG A 179 -23.14 47.41 35.31
C ARG A 179 -22.93 47.52 33.81
#